data_AF-A0A7S7RNB5-F1
#
_entry.id   AF-A0A7S7RNB5-F1
#
_cell.length_a   1.000
_cell.length_b   1.000
_cell.length_c   1.000
_cell.angle_alpha   90.00
_cell.angle_beta   90.00
_cell.angle_gamma   90.00
#
_symmetry.space_group_name_H-M   'P 1'
#
loop_
_entity.id
_entity.type
_entity.pdbx_description
1 polymer ?
#
loop_
_entity_poly.entity_id
_entity_poly.type
_entity_poly.pdbx_seq_one_letter_code
_entity_poly.pdbx_strand_id
1 'polypeptide(L)'
;MQHLQTMFNHMPTFQGLIASAILLSMTFYFGIQKNYINDIRSYSHRSMEILRPYVSENDYYLMKSEYFQVKSEEDFKKFNLKLTSHASKNNVNLPVSVISK
;
A
#
# COMPACT_ATOMS: atom_id res chain seq x y z
N MET A 1 3.53 16.68 41.75
CA MET A 1 4.44 16.84 40.57
C MET A 1 5.87 16.32 40.80
N GLN A 2 6.34 16.07 42.03
CA GLN A 2 7.71 15.56 42.27
C GLN A 2 7.88 14.05 41.97
N HIS A 3 6.80 13.27 41.97
CA HIS A 3 6.84 11.81 41.74
C HIS A 3 7.03 11.38 40.28
N LEU A 4 6.75 12.27 39.32
CA LEU A 4 6.97 12.04 37.89
C LEU A 4 8.43 12.30 37.49
N GLN A 5 9.10 13.23 38.18
CA GLN A 5 10.50 13.55 37.93
C GLN A 5 11.46 12.46 38.42
N THR A 6 11.12 11.78 39.53
CA THR A 6 11.93 10.68 40.06
C THR A 6 11.86 9.41 39.20
N MET A 7 10.77 9.16 38.46
CA MET A 7 10.71 8.05 37.50
C MET A 7 11.59 8.28 36.26
N PHE A 8 11.68 9.52 35.76
CA PHE A 8 12.51 9.84 34.59
C PHE A 8 14.02 9.83 34.87
N ASN A 9 14.43 10.11 36.11
CA ASN A 9 15.84 10.13 36.52
C ASN A 9 16.45 8.72 36.74
N HIS A 10 15.70 7.64 36.57
CA HIS A 10 16.19 6.26 36.75
C HIS A 10 16.23 5.44 35.47
N MET A 11 15.83 6.02 34.34
CA MET A 11 16.18 5.45 33.04
C MET A 11 17.58 5.97 32.68
N PRO A 12 18.60 5.09 32.53
CA PRO A 12 19.88 5.56 32.00
C PRO A 12 19.60 6.22 30.66
N THR A 13 20.05 7.45 30.47
CA THR A 13 19.79 8.31 29.31
C THR A 13 19.98 7.59 27.98
N PHE A 14 20.87 6.60 27.97
CA PHE A 14 21.13 5.69 26.86
C PHE A 14 19.94 4.77 26.49
N GLN A 15 19.23 4.20 27.46
CA GLN A 15 18.04 3.37 27.21
C GLN A 15 16.87 4.20 26.65
N GLY A 16 16.71 5.44 27.12
CA GLY A 16 15.73 6.38 26.58
C GLY A 16 16.01 6.73 25.11
N LEU A 17 17.28 6.95 24.76
CA LEU A 17 17.70 7.18 23.37
C LEU A 17 17.40 5.97 22.48
N ILE A 18 17.71 4.75 22.92
CA ILE A 18 17.40 3.53 22.17
C ILE A 18 15.89 3.38 21.96
N ALA A 19 15.08 3.55 23.00
CA ALA A 19 13.62 3.46 22.90
C ALA A 19 13.05 4.50 21.92
N SER A 20 13.57 5.74 21.95
CA SER A 20 13.16 6.80 21.02
C SER A 20 13.54 6.48 19.57
N ALA A 21 14.71 5.89 19.33
CA ALA A 21 15.16 5.48 18.00
C ALA A 21 14.31 4.34 17.43
N ILE A 22 13.90 3.39 18.27
CA ILE A 22 12.99 2.30 17.88
C ILE A 22 11.60 2.85 17.54
N LEU A 23 11.05 3.75 18.37
CA LEU A 23 9.76 4.37 18.08
C LEU A 23 9.81 5.16 16.77
N LEU A 24 10.86 5.94 16.55
CA LEU A 24 11.05 6.70 15.32
C LEU A 24 11.11 5.77 14.10
N SER A 25 11.95 4.74 14.14
CA SER A 25 12.07 3.79 13.01
C SER A 25 10.74 3.07 12.71
N MET A 26 9.97 2.73 13.75
CA MET A 26 8.66 2.11 13.59
C MET A 26 7.64 3.06 12.95
N THR A 27 7.62 4.34 13.34
CA THR A 27 6.75 5.34 12.68
C THR A 27 7.12 5.56 11.22
N PHE A 28 8.41 5.62 10.89
CA PHE A 28 8.88 5.69 9.51
C PHE A 28 8.47 4.45 8.71
N TYR A 29 8.65 3.25 9.27
CA TYR A 29 8.25 2.00 8.64
C TYR A 29 6.75 1.98 8.31
N PHE A 30 5.89 2.33 9.26
CA PHE A 30 4.44 2.42 9.00
C PHE A 30 4.09 3.52 8.00
N GLY A 31 4.80 4.64 8.00
CA GLY A 31 4.62 5.71 7.01
C GLY A 31 4.90 5.23 5.59
N ILE A 32 6.02 4.52 5.38
CA ILE A 32 6.39 3.95 4.09
C ILE A 32 5.34 2.92 3.63
N GLN A 33 4.93 2.01 4.52
CA GLN A 33 3.91 1.01 4.22
C GLN A 33 2.58 1.64 3.79
N LYS A 34 2.15 2.69 4.50
CA LYS A 34 0.92 3.41 4.18
C LYS A 34 0.98 4.04 2.78
N ASN A 35 2.10 4.68 2.45
CA ASN A 35 2.29 5.28 1.12
C ASN A 35 2.27 4.22 0.03
N TYR A 36 2.99 3.11 0.22
CA TYR A 36 3.00 1.99 -0.72
C TYR A 36 1.60 1.41 -0.98
N ILE A 37 0.83 1.15 0.08
CA ILE A 37 -0.55 0.67 -0.03
C ILE A 37 -1.44 1.68 -0.76
N ASN A 38 -1.27 2.97 -0.47
CA ASN A 38 -2.05 4.03 -1.11
C ASN A 38 -1.75 4.14 -2.60
N ASP A 39 -0.48 4.01 -2.98
CA ASP A 39 -0.03 4.02 -4.36
C ASP A 39 -0.59 2.84 -5.16
N ILE A 40 -0.55 1.63 -4.59
CA ILE A 40 -1.17 0.43 -5.17
C ILE A 40 -2.67 0.64 -5.38
N ARG A 41 -3.36 1.16 -4.35
CA ARG A 41 -4.80 1.44 -4.41
C ARG A 41 -5.12 2.46 -5.51
N SER A 42 -4.35 3.54 -5.58
CA SER A 42 -4.51 4.60 -6.58
C SER A 42 -4.28 4.07 -8.00
N TYR A 43 -3.19 3.33 -8.21
CA TYR A 43 -2.89 2.67 -9.48
C TYR A 43 -4.02 1.72 -9.90
N SER A 44 -4.45 0.85 -9.00
CA SER A 44 -5.48 -0.18 -9.30
C SER A 44 -6.82 0.46 -9.65
N HIS A 45 -7.26 1.43 -8.84
CA HIS A 45 -8.52 2.12 -9.07
C HIS A 45 -8.51 2.89 -10.39
N ARG A 46 -7.47 3.69 -10.65
CA ARG A 46 -7.34 4.44 -11.91
C ARG A 46 -7.30 3.50 -13.11
N SER A 47 -6.54 2.41 -13.01
CA SER A 47 -6.43 1.44 -14.10
C SER A 47 -7.76 0.74 -14.41
N MET A 48 -8.53 0.38 -13.37
CA MET A 48 -9.87 -0.18 -13.57
C MET A 48 -10.84 0.83 -14.20
N GLU A 49 -10.82 2.10 -13.79
CA GLU A 49 -11.66 3.13 -14.40
C GLU A 49 -11.29 3.40 -15.86
N ILE A 50 -9.99 3.37 -16.19
CA ILE A 50 -9.51 3.48 -17.58
C ILE A 50 -9.98 2.29 -18.42
N LEU A 51 -9.98 1.08 -17.85
CA LEU A 51 -10.43 -0.13 -18.55
C LEU A 51 -11.94 -0.24 -18.68
N ARG A 52 -12.71 0.42 -17.81
CA ARG A 52 -14.17 0.33 -17.73
C ARG A 52 -14.91 0.39 -19.08
N PRO A 53 -14.61 1.31 -20.02
CA PRO A 53 -15.32 1.36 -21.31
C PRO A 53 -14.91 0.23 -22.28
N TYR A 54 -13.84 -0.52 -21.99
CA TYR A 54 -13.28 -1.56 -22.85
C TYR A 54 -13.56 -2.99 -22.35
N VAL A 55 -14.22 -3.13 -21.21
CA VAL A 55 -14.60 -4.42 -20.64
C VAL A 55 -16.12 -4.48 -20.46
N SER A 56 -16.68 -5.68 -20.43
CA SER A 56 -18.09 -5.82 -20.10
C SER A 56 -18.36 -5.36 -18.66
N GLU A 57 -19.58 -4.94 -18.38
CA GLU A 57 -19.97 -4.52 -17.04
C GLU A 57 -19.76 -5.64 -16.00
N ASN A 58 -20.07 -6.89 -16.37
CA ASN A 58 -19.83 -8.06 -15.53
C ASN A 58 -18.33 -8.29 -15.26
N ASP A 59 -17.48 -8.17 -16.28
CA ASP A 59 -16.03 -8.32 -16.12
C ASP A 59 -15.45 -7.22 -15.25
N TYR A 60 -15.94 -5.98 -15.39
CA TYR A 60 -15.55 -4.86 -14.54
C TYR A 60 -15.90 -5.13 -13.07
N TYR A 61 -17.13 -5.55 -12.77
CA TYR A 61 -17.52 -5.84 -11.39
C TYR A 61 -16.79 -7.05 -10.81
N LEU A 62 -16.52 -8.08 -11.61
CA LEU A 62 -15.70 -9.22 -11.20
C LEU A 62 -14.29 -8.74 -10.84
N MET A 63 -13.65 -7.96 -11.71
CA MET A 63 -12.31 -7.41 -11.48
C MET A 63 -12.26 -6.51 -10.24
N LYS A 64 -13.31 -5.71 -10.03
CA LYS A 64 -13.46 -4.88 -8.83
C LYS A 64 -13.62 -5.71 -7.56
N SER A 65 -14.38 -6.80 -7.62
CA SER A 65 -14.53 -7.75 -6.52
C SER A 65 -13.20 -8.46 -6.19
N GLU A 66 -12.46 -8.91 -7.22
CA GLU A 66 -11.13 -9.50 -7.06
C GLU A 66 -10.15 -8.51 -6.41
N TYR A 67 -10.16 -7.25 -6.87
CA TYR A 67 -9.37 -6.19 -6.27
C TYR A 67 -9.63 -6.03 -4.76
N PHE A 68 -10.90 -6.04 -4.33
CA PHE A 68 -11.24 -5.94 -2.91
C PHE A 68 -10.81 -7.16 -2.07
N GLN A 69 -10.53 -8.28 -2.72
CA GLN A 69 -10.09 -9.52 -2.06
C GLN A 69 -8.57 -9.68 -2.03
N VAL A 70 -7.80 -8.76 -2.62
CA VAL A 70 -6.33 -8.78 -2.59
C VAL A 70 -5.84 -8.62 -1.15
N LYS A 71 -5.14 -9.65 -0.64
CA LYS A 71 -4.59 -9.68 0.74
C LYS A 71 -3.08 -9.82 0.78
N SER A 72 -2.46 -10.23 -0.33
CA SER A 72 -1.02 -10.46 -0.44
C SER A 72 -0.43 -9.83 -1.70
N GLU A 73 0.89 -9.71 -1.74
CA GLU A 73 1.62 -9.28 -2.94
C GLU A 73 1.39 -10.24 -4.12
N GLU A 74 1.26 -11.54 -3.85
CA GLU A 74 0.99 -12.53 -4.89
C GLU A 74 -0.41 -12.36 -5.49
N ASP A 75 -1.42 -12.11 -4.65
CA ASP A 75 -2.77 -11.78 -5.12
C ASP A 75 -2.75 -10.52 -5.98
N PHE A 76 -1.99 -9.51 -5.55
CA PHE A 76 -1.84 -8.29 -6.30
C PHE A 76 -1.18 -8.53 -7.66
N LYS A 77 -0.12 -9.35 -7.72
CA LYS A 77 0.53 -9.71 -8.99
C LYS A 77 -0.43 -10.40 -9.94
N LYS A 78 -1.23 -11.35 -9.44
CA LYS A 78 -2.27 -12.05 -10.25
C LYS A 78 -3.31 -11.07 -10.78
N PHE A 79 -3.83 -10.21 -9.90
CA PHE A 79 -4.76 -9.15 -10.27
C PHE A 79 -4.16 -8.20 -11.33
N ASN A 80 -2.94 -7.72 -11.11
CA ASN A 80 -2.25 -6.81 -12.02
C ASN A 80 -1.96 -7.45 -13.38
N LEU A 81 -1.61 -8.74 -13.42
CA LEU A 81 -1.45 -9.47 -14.68
C LEU A 81 -2.76 -9.55 -15.46
N LYS A 82 -3.89 -9.80 -14.78
CA LYS A 82 -5.21 -9.78 -15.42
C LYS A 82 -5.52 -8.39 -15.99
N LEU A 83 -5.28 -7.36 -15.19
CA LEU A 83 -5.55 -5.97 -15.52
C LEU A 83 -4.69 -5.49 -16.72
N THR A 84 -3.39 -5.78 -16.71
CA THR A 84 -2.48 -5.50 -17.83
C THR A 84 -2.79 -6.33 -19.07
N SER A 85 -3.27 -7.57 -18.93
CA SER A 85 -3.73 -8.38 -20.06
C SER A 85 -4.95 -7.75 -20.74
N HIS A 86 -5.94 -7.27 -19.97
CA HIS A 86 -7.08 -6.54 -20.54
C HIS A 86 -6.66 -5.24 -21.23
N ALA A 87 -5.70 -4.51 -20.66
CA ALA A 87 -5.18 -3.29 -21.27
C ALA A 87 -4.44 -3.59 -22.59
N SER A 88 -3.58 -4.60 -22.60
CA SER A 88 -2.83 -5.03 -23.78
C SER A 88 -3.77 -5.49 -24.90
N LYS A 89 -4.79 -6.29 -24.59
CA LYS A 89 -5.81 -6.74 -25.57
C LYS A 89 -6.57 -5.58 -26.21
N ASN A 90 -6.79 -4.50 -25.46
CA ASN A 90 -7.54 -3.33 -25.93
C ASN A 90 -6.64 -2.18 -26.39
N ASN A 91 -5.31 -2.36 -26.43
CA ASN A 91 -4.33 -1.33 -26.76
C ASN A 91 -4.46 -0.06 -25.90
N VAL A 92 -4.76 -0.23 -24.61
CA VAL A 92 -4.94 0.86 -23.65
C VAL A 92 -3.69 1.02 -22.80
N ASN A 93 -3.24 2.26 -22.62
CA ASN A 93 -2.12 2.55 -21.73
C ASN A 93 -2.60 2.73 -20.29
N LEU A 94 -1.99 1.99 -19.37
CA LEU A 94 -2.22 2.12 -17.94
C LEU A 94 -1.22 3.09 -17.31
N PRO A 95 -1.54 3.69 -16.16
CA PRO A 95 -0.58 4.47 -15.38
C PRO A 95 0.64 3.62 -15.01
N VAL A 96 1.77 4.26 -14.69
CA VAL A 96 2.98 3.52 -14.26
C VAL A 96 2.74 2.90 -12.88
N SER A 97 2.94 1.59 -12.77
CA SER A 97 2.87 0.87 -11.48
C SER A 97 4.10 1.19 -10.63
N VAL A 98 3.88 1.41 -9.33
CA VAL A 98 4.95 1.72 -8.37
C VAL A 98 5.77 0.48 -8.00
N ILE A 99 5.31 -0.72 -8.38
CA ILE A 99 5.98 -2.01 -8.12
C ILE A 99 7.00 -2.37 -9.22
N SER A 100 7.04 -1.64 -10.34
CA SER A 100 7.97 -1.95 -11.45
C SER A 100 9.33 -1.23 -11.36
N LYS A 101 9.74 -0.76 -10.16
CA LYS A 101 11.06 -0.17 -9.91
C LYS A 101 11.86 -1.01 -8.92
#